data_AF-A0A8S3W188-F1
#
_entry.id   AF-A0A8S3W188-F1
#
_cell.length_a   1.000
_cell.length_b   1.000
_cell.length_c   1.000
_cell.angle_alpha   90.00
_cell.angle_beta   90.00
_cell.angle_gamma   90.00
#
_symmetry.space_group_name_H-M   'P 1'
#
loop_
_entity.id
_entity.type
_entity.pdbx_description
1 polymer ?
#
loop_
_entity_poly.entity_id
_entity_poly.type
_entity_poly.pdbx_seq_one_letter_code
_entity_poly.pdbx_strand_id
1 'polypeptide(L)'
;MVQSKVFTRCQLTRELLRNGFSRTFLSNWVCLIEQESDRNTSTFHAKSPRRKYYGLFQIGSEYCKEGRKGGKCDISCEALLDEDIRDDGLCAQKVFELEGFKYWSRWEARCKGKSLPDIEKCPDWQYPSSRVSPPRDKRMLRGRRSAIRRKRFSSRMSRMLISN
;
A
#
# COMPACT_ATOMS: atom_id res chain seq x y z
N MET A 1 20.33 -2.70 -17.48
CA MET A 1 20.18 -1.24 -17.29
C MET A 1 19.16 -1.04 -16.20
N VAL A 2 19.49 -0.28 -15.15
CA VAL A 2 18.52 0.09 -14.12
C VAL A 2 17.67 1.22 -14.71
N GLN A 3 16.36 1.00 -14.85
CA GLN A 3 15.45 2.04 -15.32
C GLN A 3 15.11 2.96 -14.15
N SER A 4 15.23 4.28 -14.34
CA SER A 4 14.94 5.27 -13.32
C SER A 4 13.64 6.01 -13.61
N LYS A 5 12.99 6.51 -12.56
CA LYS A 5 11.72 7.23 -12.67
C LYS A 5 11.70 8.43 -11.75
N VAL A 6 11.29 9.57 -12.29
CA VAL A 6 10.94 10.75 -11.49
C VAL A 6 9.43 10.86 -11.43
N PHE A 7 8.85 10.65 -10.25
CA PHE A 7 7.41 10.72 -10.08
C PHE A 7 6.93 12.17 -10.00
N THR A 8 5.78 12.45 -10.64
CA THR A 8 4.96 13.58 -10.20
C THR A 8 4.35 13.28 -8.83
N ARG A 9 3.97 14.32 -8.08
CA ARG A 9 3.35 14.15 -6.75
C ARG A 9 2.15 13.19 -6.76
N CYS A 10 1.24 13.32 -7.72
CA CYS A 10 0.06 12.46 -7.79
C CYS A 10 0.36 11.03 -8.26
N GLN A 11 1.36 10.83 -9.13
CA GLN A 11 1.82 9.47 -9.43
C GLN A 11 2.44 8.81 -8.18
N LEU A 12 3.26 9.54 -7.44
CA LEU A 12 3.86 9.07 -6.20
C LEU A 12 2.80 8.67 -5.17
N THR A 13 1.82 9.54 -4.90
CA THR A 13 0.74 9.25 -3.94
C THR A 13 -0.02 7.97 -4.30
N ARG A 14 -0.29 7.75 -5.60
CA ARG A 14 -0.97 6.53 -6.06
C ARG A 14 -0.10 5.28 -5.88
N GLU A 15 1.17 5.36 -6.24
CA GLU A 15 2.08 4.22 -6.08
C GLU A 15 2.28 3.88 -4.60
N LEU A 16 2.43 4.85 -3.71
CA LEU A 16 2.49 4.58 -2.27
C LEU A 16 1.24 3.87 -1.75
N LEU A 17 0.04 4.29 -2.18
CA LEU A 17 -1.21 3.62 -1.80
C LEU A 17 -1.30 2.18 -2.33
N ARG A 18 -0.88 1.95 -3.58
CA ARG A 18 -0.80 0.61 -4.18
C ARG A 18 0.15 -0.30 -3.40
N ASN A 19 1.20 0.27 -2.84
CA ASN A 19 2.20 -0.39 -2.00
C ASN A 19 1.82 -0.46 -0.51
N GLY A 20 0.55 -0.22 -0.17
CA GLY A 20 0.04 -0.47 1.18
C GLY A 20 0.38 0.61 2.21
N PHE A 21 0.88 1.78 1.80
CA PHE A 21 1.12 2.88 2.74
C PHE A 21 -0.21 3.42 3.30
N SER A 22 -0.29 3.55 4.63
CA SER A 22 -1.47 4.08 5.29
C SER A 22 -1.72 5.55 4.95
N ARG A 23 -2.99 5.89 4.74
CA ARG A 23 -3.46 7.26 4.46
C ARG A 23 -3.10 8.23 5.58
N THR A 24 -3.11 7.76 6.83
CA THR A 24 -2.80 8.56 8.03
C THR A 24 -1.43 9.23 7.95
N PHE A 25 -0.44 8.55 7.36
CA PHE A 25 0.92 9.06 7.24
C PHE A 25 1.31 9.42 5.80
N LEU A 26 0.38 9.36 4.85
CA LEU A 26 0.72 9.47 3.43
C LEU A 26 1.34 10.83 3.07
N SER A 27 0.82 11.93 3.62
CA SER A 27 1.43 13.26 3.42
C SER A 27 2.83 13.36 4.04
N ASN A 28 3.13 12.62 5.11
CA ASN A 28 4.47 12.55 5.69
C ASN A 28 5.43 11.81 4.74
N TRP A 29 5.00 10.69 4.17
CA TRP A 29 5.77 9.93 3.19
C TRP A 29 6.04 10.74 1.91
N VAL A 30 5.03 11.43 1.38
CA VAL A 30 5.20 12.31 0.22
C VAL A 30 6.20 13.43 0.53
N CYS A 31 6.08 14.09 1.69
CA CYS A 31 7.02 15.15 2.08
C CYS A 31 8.44 14.60 2.23
N LEU A 32 8.61 13.46 2.91
CA LEU A 32 9.90 12.79 3.08
C LEU A 32 10.58 12.57 1.72
N ILE A 33 9.88 11.94 0.79
CA ILE A 33 10.41 11.61 -0.54
C ILE A 33 10.77 12.87 -1.33
N GLU A 34 9.95 13.93 -1.25
CA GLU A 34 10.26 15.21 -1.89
C GLU A 34 11.53 15.86 -1.31
N GLN A 35 11.77 15.75 0.01
CA GLN A 35 12.96 16.33 0.64
C GLN A 35 14.23 15.47 0.47
N GLU A 36 14.08 14.16 0.38
CA GLU A 36 15.21 13.24 0.32
C GLU A 36 15.71 13.03 -1.11
N SER A 37 14.80 12.84 -2.09
CA SER A 37 15.14 12.42 -3.45
C SER A 37 14.52 13.25 -4.58
N ASP A 38 13.72 14.28 -4.26
CA ASP A 38 12.89 14.99 -5.23
C ASP A 38 12.05 14.04 -6.12
N ARG A 39 11.60 12.93 -5.50
CA ARG A 39 10.76 11.89 -6.14
C ARG A 39 11.47 11.09 -7.24
N ASN A 40 12.80 11.13 -7.30
CA ASN A 40 13.61 10.37 -8.25
C ASN A 40 14.07 9.02 -7.64
N THR A 41 13.67 7.90 -8.26
CA THR A 41 13.99 6.55 -7.77
C THR A 41 15.46 6.20 -7.87
N SER A 42 16.23 6.80 -8.80
CA SER A 42 17.66 6.50 -8.93
C SER A 42 18.56 7.45 -8.11
N THR A 43 18.01 8.11 -7.09
CA THR A 43 18.81 9.03 -6.26
C THR A 43 19.79 8.24 -5.41
N PHE A 44 21.07 8.56 -5.53
CA PHE A 44 22.13 7.97 -4.74
C PHE A 44 22.95 9.05 -4.05
N HIS A 45 23.21 8.86 -2.76
CA HIS A 45 24.05 9.78 -1.99
C HIS A 45 25.07 9.02 -1.14
N ALA A 46 26.35 9.25 -1.39
CA ALA A 46 27.45 8.70 -0.60
C ALA A 46 28.03 9.78 0.32
N LYS A 47 27.85 9.62 1.64
CA LYS A 47 28.54 10.47 2.63
C LYS A 47 29.96 9.98 2.91
N SER A 48 30.16 8.66 2.88
CA SER A 48 31.46 8.01 2.97
C SER A 48 31.38 6.61 2.35
N PRO A 49 32.50 5.89 2.15
CA PRO A 49 32.49 4.54 1.59
C PRO A 49 31.61 3.54 2.36
N ARG A 50 31.40 3.76 3.67
CA ARG A 50 30.57 2.90 4.54
C ARG A 50 29.18 3.45 4.82
N ARG A 51 28.87 4.66 4.34
CA ARG A 51 27.62 5.35 4.64
C ARG A 51 27.05 5.95 3.36
N LYS A 52 26.26 5.12 2.68
CA LYS A 52 25.60 5.42 1.41
C LYS A 52 24.09 5.32 1.60
N TYR A 53 23.34 6.06 0.79
CA TYR A 53 21.88 6.11 0.82
C TYR A 53 21.34 5.93 -0.60
N TYR A 54 20.26 5.16 -0.71
CA TYR A 54 19.73 4.68 -1.98
C TYR A 54 18.26 5.00 -2.12
N GLY A 55 17.89 5.36 -3.34
CA GLY A 55 16.52 5.27 -3.77
C GLY A 55 15.63 6.42 -3.38
N LEU A 56 14.36 6.21 -3.68
CA LEU A 56 13.29 7.16 -3.45
C LEU A 56 13.20 7.62 -2.00
N PHE A 57 13.46 6.71 -1.05
CA PHE A 57 13.39 6.94 0.39
C PHE A 57 14.75 7.24 1.02
N GLN A 58 15.85 7.28 0.26
CA GLN A 58 17.22 7.44 0.79
C GLN A 58 17.53 6.47 1.95
N ILE A 59 17.33 5.17 1.71
CA ILE A 59 17.58 4.10 2.67
C ILE A 59 19.08 3.85 2.79
N GLY A 60 19.59 3.76 4.02
CA GLY A 60 21.02 3.59 4.29
C GLY A 60 21.57 2.19 3.97
N SER A 61 22.87 2.12 3.67
CA SER A 61 23.61 0.89 3.35
C SER A 61 23.60 -0.19 4.45
N GLU A 62 23.10 0.10 5.65
CA GLU A 62 22.84 -0.88 6.71
C GLU A 62 21.58 -1.72 6.48
N TYR A 63 20.66 -1.25 5.62
CA TYR A 63 19.41 -1.93 5.30
C TYR A 63 19.48 -2.81 4.05
N CYS A 64 20.47 -2.60 3.19
CA CYS A 64 20.69 -3.37 1.96
C CYS A 64 22.15 -3.87 1.88
N LYS A 65 22.48 -4.64 0.84
CA LYS A 65 23.88 -5.01 0.52
C LYS A 65 24.19 -4.77 -0.96
N GLU A 66 25.34 -4.17 -1.27
CA GLU A 66 25.77 -3.98 -2.67
C GLU A 66 26.15 -5.32 -3.31
N GLY A 67 25.72 -5.53 -4.57
CA GLY A 67 26.05 -6.71 -5.38
C GLY A 67 25.41 -8.04 -4.99
N ARG A 68 24.65 -8.10 -3.88
CA ARG A 68 23.91 -9.29 -3.42
C ARG A 68 22.82 -8.92 -2.43
N LYS A 69 21.89 -9.83 -2.14
CA LYS A 69 20.93 -9.66 -1.05
C LYS A 69 21.62 -9.64 0.33
N GLY A 70 21.10 -8.80 1.22
CA GLY A 70 21.53 -8.70 2.60
C GLY A 70 21.10 -7.41 3.28
N GLY A 71 21.72 -7.09 4.41
CA GLY A 71 21.29 -5.96 5.26
C GLY A 71 20.00 -6.28 6.01
N LYS A 72 19.47 -5.31 6.76
CA LYS A 72 18.26 -5.51 7.57
C LYS A 72 17.01 -5.83 6.74
N CYS A 73 16.95 -5.43 5.47
CA CYS A 73 15.82 -5.72 4.58
C CYS A 73 16.03 -6.94 3.69
N ASP A 74 17.21 -7.57 3.72
CA ASP A 74 17.58 -8.71 2.86
C ASP A 74 17.40 -8.44 1.35
N ILE A 75 17.83 -7.27 0.90
CA ILE A 75 17.74 -6.81 -0.50
C ILE A 75 19.10 -6.33 -1.01
N SER A 76 19.26 -6.32 -2.34
CA SER A 76 20.40 -5.67 -2.98
C SER A 76 20.20 -4.16 -3.01
N CYS A 77 21.25 -3.36 -2.75
CA CYS A 77 21.13 -1.90 -2.78
C CYS A 77 20.75 -1.37 -4.18
N GLU A 78 21.03 -2.13 -5.22
CA GLU A 78 20.67 -1.80 -6.60
C GLU A 78 19.18 -1.94 -6.88
N ALA A 79 18.45 -2.76 -6.11
CA ALA A 79 16.99 -2.88 -6.24
C ALA A 79 16.30 -1.59 -5.77
N LEU A 80 16.88 -0.93 -4.77
CA LEU A 80 16.44 0.39 -4.28
C LEU A 80 16.58 1.53 -5.30
N LEU A 81 17.17 1.29 -6.47
CA LEU A 81 17.45 2.32 -7.48
C LEU A 81 16.63 2.15 -8.76
N ASP A 82 15.78 1.12 -8.84
CA ASP A 82 14.98 0.84 -10.02
C ASP A 82 13.63 1.59 -10.00
N GLU A 83 12.73 1.29 -10.95
CA GLU A 83 11.44 1.97 -11.06
C GLU A 83 10.32 1.32 -10.22
N ASP A 84 10.52 0.09 -9.76
CA ASP A 84 9.57 -0.72 -9.02
C ASP A 84 9.75 -0.53 -7.51
N ILE A 85 9.03 0.44 -6.96
CA ILE A 85 9.19 0.84 -5.55
C ILE A 85 8.57 -0.12 -4.53
N ARG A 86 8.25 -1.37 -4.91
CA ARG A 86 7.59 -2.35 -4.03
C ARG A 86 8.50 -2.75 -2.88
N ASP A 87 9.72 -3.20 -3.18
CA ASP A 87 10.70 -3.59 -2.17
C ASP A 87 11.29 -2.37 -1.45
N ASP A 88 11.45 -1.24 -2.14
CA ASP A 88 11.74 0.06 -1.53
C ASP A 88 10.75 0.39 -0.41
N GLY A 89 9.45 0.29 -0.75
CA GLY A 89 8.36 0.64 0.13
C GLY A 89 8.30 -0.28 1.36
N LEU A 90 8.46 -1.59 1.15
CA LEU A 90 8.54 -2.57 2.24
C LEU A 90 9.72 -2.30 3.16
N CYS A 91 10.89 -1.99 2.60
CA CYS A 91 12.07 -1.67 3.41
C CYS A 91 11.89 -0.34 4.17
N ALA A 92 11.33 0.69 3.54
CA ALA A 92 11.03 1.97 4.18
C ALA A 92 10.02 1.82 5.33
N GLN A 93 8.98 1.00 5.16
CA GLN A 93 8.03 0.69 6.24
C GLN A 93 8.73 0.01 7.41
N LYS A 94 9.63 -0.94 7.15
CA LYS A 94 10.44 -1.58 8.19
C LYS A 94 11.34 -0.58 8.94
N VAL A 95 11.99 0.34 8.22
CA VAL A 95 12.77 1.43 8.85
C VAL A 95 11.87 2.27 9.74
N PHE A 96 10.68 2.64 9.26
CA PHE A 96 9.70 3.41 10.03
C PHE A 96 9.18 2.67 11.27
N GLU A 97 8.95 1.36 11.20
CA GLU A 97 8.55 0.56 12.36
C GLU A 97 9.64 0.52 13.44
N LEU A 98 10.92 0.48 13.03
CA LEU A 98 12.04 0.40 13.96
C LEU A 98 12.47 1.75 14.53
N GLU A 99 12.48 2.79 13.70
CA GLU A 99 13.10 4.07 14.02
C GLU A 99 12.12 5.25 13.95
N GLY A 100 10.96 5.07 13.34
CA GLY A 100 10.03 6.15 13.02
C GLY A 100 10.60 7.13 12.00
N PHE A 101 9.85 8.21 11.74
CA PHE A 101 10.27 9.21 10.76
C PHE A 101 11.56 9.98 11.11
N LYS A 102 12.01 9.94 12.38
CA LYS A 102 13.27 10.58 12.82
C LYS A 102 14.53 9.97 12.18
N TYR A 103 14.44 8.80 11.55
CA TYR A 103 15.53 8.25 10.75
C TYR A 103 15.95 9.21 9.62
N TRP A 104 14.97 9.91 9.03
CA TRP A 104 15.17 10.85 7.93
C TRP A 104 15.34 12.27 8.46
N SER A 105 16.58 12.73 8.56
CA SER A 105 16.89 14.05 9.13
C SER A 105 16.31 15.22 8.33
N ARG A 106 16.17 15.09 7.00
CA ARG A 106 15.54 16.15 6.18
C ARG A 106 14.03 16.19 6.42
N TRP A 107 13.38 15.03 6.59
CA TRP A 107 11.98 14.99 7.01
C TRP A 107 11.80 15.65 8.38
N GLU A 108 12.68 15.36 9.35
CA GLU A 108 12.57 15.96 10.68
C GLU A 108 12.70 17.49 10.63
N ALA A 109 13.61 18.01 9.82
CA ALA A 109 13.82 19.44 9.68
C ALA A 109 12.70 20.16 8.91
N ARG A 110 12.09 19.50 7.90
CA ARG A 110 11.26 20.19 6.90
C ARG A 110 9.80 19.74 6.86
N CYS A 111 9.47 18.58 7.41
CA CYS A 111 8.12 18.00 7.38
C CYS A 111 7.47 17.93 8.77
N LYS A 112 8.25 17.61 9.81
CA LYS A 112 7.71 17.42 11.17
C LYS A 112 7.00 18.68 11.68
N GLY A 113 5.72 18.53 12.03
CA GLY A 113 4.88 19.62 12.58
C GLY A 113 4.54 20.73 11.57
N LYS A 114 4.76 20.52 10.28
CA LYS A 114 4.40 21.49 9.22
C LYS A 114 3.05 21.15 8.59
N SER A 115 2.47 22.13 7.91
CA SER A 115 1.39 21.88 6.97
C SER A 115 1.97 21.11 5.78
N LEU A 116 1.53 19.87 5.61
CA LEU A 116 2.06 18.95 4.60
C LEU A 116 1.24 19.04 3.31
N PRO A 117 1.77 18.49 2.18
CA PRO A 117 1.06 18.52 0.92
C PRO A 117 -0.36 17.93 1.03
N ASP A 118 -1.30 18.67 0.45
CA ASP A 118 -2.69 18.24 0.29
C ASP A 118 -2.77 17.21 -0.85
N ILE A 119 -2.82 15.94 -0.44
CA ILE A 119 -2.89 14.77 -1.32
C ILE A 119 -4.31 14.52 -1.86
N GLU A 120 -5.33 15.23 -1.36
CA GLU A 120 -6.72 15.08 -1.80
C GLU A 120 -6.99 15.82 -3.11
N LYS A 121 -6.13 16.79 -3.48
CA LYS A 121 -6.21 17.55 -4.74
C LYS A 121 -5.73 16.80 -5.97
N CYS A 122 -5.34 15.54 -5.85
CA CYS A 122 -4.95 14.76 -7.03
C CYS A 122 -6.20 14.43 -7.87
N PRO A 123 -6.22 14.75 -9.18
CA PRO A 123 -7.41 14.58 -10.04
C PRO A 123 -7.85 13.11 -10.17
N ASP A 124 -6.93 12.18 -9.91
CA ASP A 124 -7.19 10.73 -9.89
C ASP A 124 -7.38 10.16 -8.47
N TRP A 125 -7.65 11.00 -7.46
CA TRP A 125 -7.90 10.54 -6.09
C TRP A 125 -9.22 9.75 -6.08
N GLN A 126 -9.11 8.43 -6.05
CA GLN A 126 -10.25 7.54 -5.86
C GLN A 126 -10.32 7.12 -4.40
N TYR A 127 -11.20 7.76 -3.63
CA TYR A 127 -11.66 7.22 -2.36
C TYR A 127 -13.16 7.46 -2.14
N PRO A 128 -13.90 6.42 -1.70
CA PRO A 128 -13.48 5.03 -1.52
C PRO A 128 -13.12 4.38 -2.87
N SER A 129 -12.31 3.31 -2.85
CA SER A 129 -12.16 2.46 -4.04
C SER A 129 -13.57 2.10 -4.48
N SER A 130 -13.84 2.11 -5.78
CA SER A 130 -15.05 1.54 -6.36
C SER A 130 -15.05 0.02 -6.19
N ARG A 131 -15.04 -0.48 -4.95
CA ARG A 131 -15.80 -1.66 -4.60
C ARG A 131 -17.26 -1.25 -4.66
N VAL A 132 -17.76 -1.17 -5.89
CA VAL A 132 -19.19 -1.33 -6.15
C VAL A 132 -19.55 -2.62 -5.41
N SER A 133 -20.30 -2.49 -4.32
CA SER A 133 -20.96 -3.66 -3.76
C SER A 133 -21.75 -4.28 -4.91
N PRO A 134 -21.67 -5.60 -5.16
CA PRO A 134 -22.49 -6.23 -6.19
C PRO A 134 -23.92 -5.72 -6.05
N PRO A 135 -24.62 -5.38 -7.14
CA PRO A 135 -26.02 -4.99 -7.07
C PRO A 135 -26.74 -6.01 -6.20
N ARG A 136 -27.41 -5.53 -5.15
CA ARG A 136 -28.24 -6.39 -4.30
C ARG A 136 -29.38 -6.89 -5.17
N ASP A 137 -29.17 -7.99 -5.87
CA ASP A 137 -30.22 -8.70 -6.58
C ASP A 137 -31.07 -9.43 -5.53
N LYS A 138 -31.89 -8.66 -4.80
CA LYS A 138 -32.85 -9.15 -3.82
C LYS A 138 -34.06 -9.80 -4.51
N ARG A 139 -33.84 -10.60 -5.55
CA ARG A 139 -34.92 -11.24 -6.29
C ARG A 139 -34.81 -12.74 -6.56
N MET A 140 -33.88 -13.49 -5.95
CA MET A 140 -33.93 -14.97 -6.11
C MET A 140 -33.89 -15.82 -4.82
N LEU A 141 -33.83 -15.22 -3.61
CA LEU A 141 -33.84 -15.99 -2.34
C LEU A 141 -35.21 -16.07 -1.62
N ARG A 142 -36.27 -15.48 -2.17
CA ARG A 142 -37.64 -15.65 -1.65
C ARG A 142 -38.39 -16.87 -2.22
N GLY A 143 -37.85 -17.54 -3.25
CA GLY A 143 -38.52 -18.67 -3.91
C GLY A 143 -38.28 -20.04 -3.26
N ARG A 144 -37.17 -20.26 -2.55
CA ARG A 144 -36.79 -21.61 -2.08
C ARG A 144 -37.36 -22.02 -0.71
N ARG A 145 -37.71 -21.06 0.17
CA ARG A 145 -38.24 -21.41 1.51
C ARG A 145 -39.73 -21.80 1.49
N SER A 146 -40.52 -21.26 0.56
CA SER A 146 -41.96 -21.54 0.46
C SER A 146 -42.27 -22.91 -0.16
N ALA A 147 -41.42 -23.40 -1.09
CA ALA A 147 -41.60 -24.69 -1.73
C ALA A 147 -41.37 -25.88 -0.78
N ILE A 148 -40.39 -25.77 0.13
CA ILE A 148 -40.10 -26.82 1.13
C ILE A 148 -41.24 -26.94 2.15
N ARG A 149 -41.86 -25.82 2.53
CA ARG A 149 -42.96 -25.80 3.51
C ARG A 149 -44.26 -26.41 2.94
N ARG A 150 -44.54 -26.20 1.64
CA ARG A 150 -45.69 -26.83 0.95
C ARG A 150 -45.53 -28.34 0.78
N LYS A 151 -44.33 -28.84 0.43
CA LYS A 151 -44.07 -30.29 0.34
C LYS A 151 -44.24 -31.02 1.67
N ARG A 152 -43.82 -30.42 2.79
CA ARG A 152 -44.00 -31.00 4.13
C ARG A 152 -45.45 -31.04 4.62
N PHE A 153 -46.32 -30.14 4.15
CA PHE A 153 -47.73 -30.13 4.53
C PHE A 153 -48.53 -31.19 3.76
N SER A 154 -48.26 -31.35 2.46
CA SER A 154 -48.92 -32.35 1.62
C SER A 154 -48.59 -33.80 2.05
N SER A 155 -47.35 -34.11 2.42
CA SER A 155 -47.00 -35.47 2.88
C SER A 155 -47.61 -35.83 4.25
N ARG A 156 -48.10 -34.85 5.02
CA ARG A 156 -48.68 -35.05 6.34
C ARG A 156 -50.20 -35.26 6.29
N MET A 157 -50.89 -34.71 5.28
CA MET A 157 -52.32 -35.01 5.05
C MET A 157 -52.54 -36.39 4.42
N SER A 158 -51.66 -36.86 3.53
CA SER A 158 -51.82 -38.21 2.93
C SER A 158 -51.59 -39.36 3.91
N ARG A 159 -50.92 -39.13 5.05
CA ARG A 159 -50.74 -40.15 6.11
C ARG A 159 -51.90 -40.20 7.12
N MET A 160 -52.84 -39.27 7.06
CA MET A 160 -53.96 -39.19 8.01
C MET A 160 -55.27 -39.80 7.46
N LEU A 161 -55.26 -40.28 6.21
CA LEU A 161 -56.42 -40.89 5.52
C LEU A 161 -56.27 -42.41 5.29
N ILE A 162 -55.31 -43.07 5.94
CA ILE A 162 -55.08 -44.54 5.85
C ILE A 162 -55.16 -45.20 7.24
N SER A 163 -55.81 -44.55 8.22
CA SER A 163 -56.10 -45.17 9.51
C SER A 163 -57.48 -44.72 10.00
N ASN A 164 -58.50 -45.25 9.33
CA ASN A 164 -59.71 -45.84 9.91
C ASN A 164 -60.49 -46.52 8.79
#